data_AF-A0A7D5YQ06-F1
#
_entry.id   AF-A0A7D5YQ06-F1
#
_cell.length_a   1.000
_cell.length_b   1.000
_cell.length_c   1.000
_cell.angle_alpha   90.00
_cell.angle_beta   90.00
_cell.angle_gamma   90.00
#
_symmetry.space_group_name_H-M   'P 1'
#
loop_
_entity.id
_entity.type
_entity.pdbx_description
1 polymer ?
#
loop_
_entity_poly.entity_id
_entity_poly.type
_entity_poly.pdbx_seq_one_letter_code
_entity_poly.pdbx_strand_id
1 'polypeptide(L)'
;MPPNNALYVLVKASHFMVFASATIVTGILGWFLHRTSAQNTHVIFQETVAAVTVPAYLGHLVFAQVDSYYEQSLMVGLAFSYLWLTSFIFAAQDWTGGRCASAFPRGSSCSQKKAVVAFDFLAFFFLVFGMLIKGYLKYTQNKKNRTQRREYTDGVISTSENAMRSA
;
A
#
# COMPACT_ATOMS: atom_id res chain seq x y z
N MET A 1 26.14 1.98 -0.38
CA MET A 1 25.83 0.53 -0.22
C MET A 1 24.43 0.33 -0.75
N PRO A 2 24.26 -0.30 -1.93
CA PRO A 2 22.92 -0.53 -2.45
C PRO A 2 22.19 -1.41 -1.43
N PRO A 3 21.00 -1.00 -0.96
CA PRO A 3 20.18 -1.91 -0.17
C PRO A 3 19.92 -3.13 -1.03
N ASN A 4 20.19 -4.31 -0.48
CA ASN A 4 19.72 -5.61 -0.92
C ASN A 4 18.59 -5.52 -1.95
N ASN A 5 18.97 -5.63 -3.22
CA ASN A 5 18.12 -5.69 -4.42
C ASN A 5 16.85 -6.53 -4.20
N ALA A 6 16.96 -7.63 -3.44
CA ALA A 6 15.83 -8.46 -3.04
C ALA A 6 14.70 -7.68 -2.33
N LEU A 7 14.99 -6.79 -1.38
CA LEU A 7 13.96 -6.01 -0.67
C LEU A 7 13.25 -5.03 -1.60
N TYR A 8 13.98 -4.40 -2.52
CA TYR A 8 13.38 -3.53 -3.53
C TYR A 8 12.49 -4.29 -4.50
N VAL A 9 12.92 -5.48 -4.93
CA VAL A 9 12.11 -6.37 -5.77
C VAL A 9 10.83 -6.77 -5.03
N LEU A 10 10.92 -7.13 -3.75
CA LEU A 10 9.74 -7.46 -2.92
C LEU A 10 8.77 -6.29 -2.76
N VAL A 11 9.29 -5.06 -2.58
CA VAL A 11 8.45 -3.86 -2.51
C VAL A 11 7.76 -3.60 -3.84
N LYS A 12 8.47 -3.69 -4.96
CA LYS A 12 7.88 -3.54 -6.30
C LYS A 12 6.83 -4.60 -6.59
N ALA A 13 7.11 -5.86 -6.24
CA ALA A 13 6.18 -6.97 -6.39
C ALA A 13 4.91 -6.75 -5.54
N SER A 14 5.06 -6.25 -4.31
CA SER A 14 3.91 -5.91 -3.45
C SER A 14 3.03 -4.82 -4.08
N HIS A 15 3.63 -3.75 -4.60
CA HIS A 15 2.88 -2.70 -5.31
C HIS A 15 2.17 -3.21 -6.56
N PHE A 16 2.83 -4.12 -7.30
CA PHE A 16 2.22 -4.76 -8.46
C PHE A 16 1.02 -5.63 -8.07
N MET A 17 1.12 -6.41 -6.99
CA MET A 17 0.01 -7.22 -6.48
C MET A 17 -1.17 -6.37 -6.00
N VAL A 18 -0.90 -5.22 -5.38
CA VAL A 18 -1.94 -4.25 -5.00
C VAL A 18 -2.62 -3.67 -6.25
N PHE A 19 -1.83 -3.26 -7.25
CA PHE A 19 -2.37 -2.77 -8.52
C PHE A 19 -3.25 -3.81 -9.22
N ALA A 20 -2.79 -5.06 -9.30
CA ALA A 20 -3.54 -6.15 -9.91
C ALA A 20 -4.85 -6.42 -9.16
N SER A 21 -4.80 -6.48 -7.83
CA SER A 21 -5.98 -6.69 -6.98
C SER A 21 -6.98 -5.55 -7.13
N ALA A 22 -6.52 -4.29 -7.13
CA ALA A 22 -7.37 -3.12 -7.32
C ALA A 22 -8.06 -3.14 -8.69
N THR A 23 -7.33 -3.46 -9.76
CA THR A 23 -7.87 -3.54 -11.11
C THR A 23 -8.95 -4.62 -11.23
N ILE A 24 -8.74 -5.79 -10.60
CA ILE A 24 -9.73 -6.88 -10.59
C ILE A 24 -10.99 -6.45 -9.85
N VAL A 25 -10.85 -5.83 -8.67
CA VAL A 25 -11.99 -5.36 -7.86
C VAL A 25 -12.79 -4.29 -8.61
N THR A 26 -12.12 -3.28 -9.18
CA THR A 26 -12.76 -2.25 -10.02
C THR A 26 -13.47 -2.84 -11.23
N GLY A 27 -12.88 -3.86 -11.88
CA GLY A 27 -13.51 -4.52 -13.02
C GLY A 27 -14.82 -5.23 -12.63
N ILE A 28 -14.84 -5.95 -11.50
CA ILE A 28 -16.02 -6.67 -11.02
C ILE A 28 -17.10 -5.68 -10.54
N LEU A 29 -16.72 -4.71 -9.72
CA LEU A 29 -17.65 -3.73 -9.16
C LEU A 29 -18.19 -2.80 -10.24
N GLY A 30 -17.36 -2.31 -11.16
CA GLY A 30 -17.79 -1.53 -12.33
C GLY A 30 -18.80 -2.27 -13.19
N TRP A 31 -18.64 -3.58 -13.40
CA TRP A 31 -19.64 -4.41 -14.08
C TRP A 31 -20.97 -4.47 -13.31
N PHE A 32 -20.93 -4.59 -11.99
CA PHE A 32 -22.15 -4.57 -11.16
C PHE A 32 -22.88 -3.23 -11.22
N LEU A 33 -22.16 -2.11 -11.12
CA LEU A 33 -22.76 -0.77 -11.19
C LEU A 33 -23.47 -0.55 -12.52
N HIS A 34 -22.85 -0.96 -13.64
CA HIS A 34 -23.45 -0.83 -14.95
C HIS A 34 -24.69 -1.72 -15.12
N ARG A 35 -24.65 -2.96 -14.63
CA ARG A 35 -25.71 -3.95 -14.86
C ARG A 35 -26.94 -3.75 -13.97
N THR A 36 -26.75 -3.35 -12.71
CA THR A 36 -27.83 -3.38 -11.71
C THR A 36 -28.41 -2.01 -11.36
N SER A 37 -27.85 -0.89 -11.86
CA SER A 37 -28.35 0.48 -11.65
C SER A 37 -28.74 0.82 -10.20
N ALA A 38 -28.26 0.04 -9.23
CA ALA A 38 -28.70 0.13 -7.84
C ALA A 38 -27.51 0.50 -6.96
N GLN A 39 -27.61 1.73 -6.47
CA GLN A 39 -26.58 2.49 -5.78
C GLN A 39 -26.53 2.09 -4.30
N ASN A 40 -25.92 0.95 -3.99
CA ASN A 40 -25.65 0.60 -2.59
C ASN A 40 -24.41 1.34 -2.11
N THR A 41 -24.52 2.03 -0.98
CA THR A 41 -23.45 2.84 -0.40
C THR A 41 -22.18 2.05 -0.15
N HIS A 42 -22.30 0.79 0.31
CA HIS A 42 -21.16 -0.10 0.51
C HIS A 42 -20.43 -0.42 -0.80
N VAL A 43 -21.17 -0.70 -1.88
CA VAL A 43 -20.60 -1.02 -3.19
C VAL A 43 -19.92 0.20 -3.82
N ILE A 44 -20.53 1.38 -3.71
CA ILE A 44 -19.95 2.64 -4.20
C ILE A 44 -18.66 2.98 -3.44
N PHE A 45 -18.64 2.77 -2.13
CA PHE A 45 -17.43 2.96 -1.32
C PHE A 45 -16.29 2.05 -1.79
N GLN A 46 -16.55 0.75 -1.95
CA GLN A 46 -15.55 -0.22 -2.40
C GLN A 46 -15.02 0.13 -3.80
N GLU A 47 -15.92 0.50 -4.73
CA GLU A 47 -15.54 0.93 -6.07
C GLU A 47 -14.67 2.18 -6.05
N THR A 48 -15.01 3.17 -5.20
CA THR A 48 -14.24 4.42 -5.07
C THR A 48 -12.82 4.14 -4.56
N VAL A 49 -12.69 3.28 -3.54
CA VAL A 49 -11.39 2.89 -3.00
C VAL A 49 -10.55 2.19 -4.07
N ALA A 50 -11.13 1.25 -4.80
CA ALA A 50 -10.44 0.53 -5.86
C ALA A 50 -10.05 1.47 -7.03
N ALA A 51 -10.98 2.33 -7.47
CA ALA A 51 -10.78 3.27 -8.58
C ALA A 51 -9.71 4.34 -8.31
N VAL A 52 -9.55 4.79 -7.06
CA VAL A 52 -8.47 5.71 -6.68
C VAL A 52 -7.13 4.97 -6.51
N THR A 53 -7.17 3.69 -6.10
CA THR A 53 -5.97 2.86 -5.93
C THR A 53 -5.28 2.55 -7.26
N VAL A 54 -6.04 2.26 -8.32
CA VAL A 54 -5.50 1.93 -9.66
C VAL A 54 -4.53 3.01 -10.20
N PRO A 55 -4.92 4.29 -10.37
CA PRO A 55 -4.01 5.32 -10.89
C PRO A 55 -2.89 5.65 -9.91
N ALA A 56 -3.14 5.60 -8.60
CA ALA A 56 -2.10 5.83 -7.59
C ALA A 56 -0.98 4.79 -7.67
N TYR A 57 -1.35 3.51 -7.79
CA TYR A 57 -0.37 2.41 -7.86
C TYR A 57 0.23 2.26 -9.25
N LEU A 58 -0.49 2.60 -10.31
CA LEU A 58 0.08 2.72 -11.65
C LEU A 58 1.16 3.81 -11.67
N GLY A 59 0.89 4.96 -11.04
CA GLY A 59 1.88 6.03 -10.85
C GLY A 59 3.11 5.53 -10.09
N HIS A 60 2.92 4.74 -9.03
CA HIS A 60 4.03 4.11 -8.30
C HIS A 60 4.84 3.10 -9.13
N LEU A 61 4.23 2.40 -10.09
CA LEU A 61 4.92 1.46 -10.98
C LEU A 61 5.71 2.19 -12.08
N VAL A 62 5.14 3.25 -12.66
CA VAL A 62 5.72 4.01 -13.77
C VAL A 62 6.77 5.02 -13.28
N PHE A 63 6.46 5.78 -12.22
CA PHE A 63 7.33 6.83 -11.68
C PHE A 63 8.21 6.36 -10.52
N ALA A 64 8.48 5.05 -10.44
CA ALA A 64 9.19 4.38 -9.35
C ALA A 64 10.63 4.88 -9.06
N GLN A 65 11.13 5.89 -9.79
CA GLN A 65 12.51 6.37 -9.77
C GLN A 65 12.70 7.78 -9.17
N VAL A 66 11.64 8.46 -8.69
CA VAL A 66 11.82 9.78 -8.08
C VAL A 66 11.99 9.64 -6.57
N ASP A 67 13.25 9.57 -6.13
CA ASP A 67 13.69 9.33 -4.73
C ASP A 67 13.12 10.32 -3.68
N SER A 68 12.59 11.47 -4.11
CA SER A 68 12.07 12.52 -3.22
C SER A 68 10.71 12.21 -2.57
N TYR A 69 9.94 11.25 -3.10
CA TYR A 69 8.58 10.94 -2.59
C TYR A 69 8.53 9.84 -1.50
N TYR A 70 9.68 9.39 -1.00
CA TYR A 70 9.74 8.22 -0.13
C TYR A 70 9.02 8.39 1.22
N GLU A 71 9.11 9.57 1.85
CA GLU A 71 8.52 9.79 3.17
C GLU A 71 6.99 9.91 3.16
N GLN A 72 6.43 10.55 2.13
CA GLN A 72 4.97 10.65 1.95
C GLN A 72 4.36 9.30 1.56
N SER A 73 5.11 8.44 0.87
CA SER A 73 4.62 7.12 0.44
C SER A 73 4.25 6.17 1.60
N LEU A 74 4.83 6.36 2.80
CA LEU A 74 4.49 5.56 3.98
C LEU A 74 3.12 5.94 4.55
N MET A 75 2.84 7.24 4.70
CA MET A 75 1.53 7.72 5.16
C MET A 75 0.43 7.40 4.16
N VAL A 76 0.71 7.57 2.87
CA VAL A 76 -0.22 7.19 1.79
C VAL A 76 -0.51 5.68 1.84
N GLY A 77 0.53 4.85 2.00
CA GLY A 77 0.36 3.40 2.18
C GLY A 77 -0.54 3.04 3.37
N LEU A 78 -0.47 3.82 4.46
CA LEU A 78 -1.28 3.60 5.66
C LEU A 78 -2.74 3.98 5.45
N ALA A 79 -2.98 5.14 4.84
CA ALA A 79 -4.33 5.57 4.47
C ALA A 79 -4.99 4.55 3.54
N PHE A 80 -4.30 4.09 2.49
CA PHE A 80 -4.82 3.05 1.60
C PHE A 80 -5.05 1.73 2.35
N SER A 81 -4.14 1.29 3.22
CA SER A 81 -4.35 0.06 3.99
C SER A 81 -5.63 0.11 4.84
N TYR A 82 -5.95 1.26 5.44
CA TYR A 82 -7.17 1.46 6.21
C TYR A 82 -8.43 1.44 5.33
N LEU A 83 -8.38 2.09 4.16
CA LEU A 83 -9.48 2.08 3.20
C LEU A 83 -9.76 0.66 2.68
N TRP A 84 -8.72 -0.09 2.34
CA TRP A 84 -8.83 -1.49 1.90
C TRP A 84 -9.31 -2.41 3.01
N LEU A 85 -8.88 -2.19 4.26
CA LEU A 85 -9.40 -2.92 5.42
C LEU A 85 -10.89 -2.66 5.63
N THR A 86 -11.32 -1.41 5.50
CA THR A 86 -12.74 -1.03 5.61
C THR A 86 -13.57 -1.64 4.48
N SER A 87 -13.05 -1.61 3.25
CA SER A 87 -13.62 -2.29 2.07
C SER A 87 -13.87 -3.77 2.36
N PHE A 88 -12.82 -4.46 2.84
CA PHE A 88 -12.86 -5.87 3.21
C PHE A 88 -13.91 -6.17 4.29
N ILE A 89 -14.00 -5.34 5.35
CA ILE A 89 -14.96 -5.55 6.44
C ILE A 89 -16.40 -5.49 5.91
N PHE A 90 -16.72 -4.49 5.09
CA PHE A 90 -18.06 -4.38 4.49
C PHE A 90 -18.34 -5.52 3.51
N ALA A 91 -17.37 -5.87 2.66
CA ALA A 91 -17.51 -6.98 1.73
C ALA A 91 -17.72 -8.31 2.47
N ALA A 92 -17.02 -8.52 3.58
CA ALA A 92 -17.17 -9.70 4.41
C ALA A 92 -18.57 -9.76 5.07
N GLN A 93 -19.06 -8.65 5.62
CA GLN A 93 -20.38 -8.61 6.26
C GLN A 93 -21.53 -8.85 5.26
N ASP A 94 -21.43 -8.29 4.06
CA ASP A 94 -22.49 -8.39 3.05
C ASP A 94 -22.47 -9.73 2.32
N TRP A 95 -21.29 -10.30 2.04
CA TRP A 95 -21.16 -11.41 1.08
C TRP A 95 -20.62 -12.72 1.66
N THR A 96 -20.32 -12.78 2.96
CA THR A 96 -19.99 -14.06 3.63
C THR A 96 -21.23 -14.76 4.20
N GLY A 97 -21.12 -16.09 4.40
CA GLY A 97 -22.21 -16.93 4.88
C GLY A 97 -23.28 -17.27 3.82
N GLY A 98 -24.47 -17.69 4.26
CA GLY A 98 -25.59 -18.09 3.40
C GLY A 98 -26.34 -16.92 2.74
N ARG A 99 -25.92 -15.67 2.97
CA ARG A 99 -26.63 -14.46 2.55
C ARG A 99 -26.34 -14.04 1.10
N CYS A 100 -25.57 -14.84 0.36
CA CYS A 100 -25.07 -14.49 -0.97
C CYS A 100 -26.16 -14.20 -2.02
N ALA A 101 -27.30 -14.90 -1.92
CA ALA A 101 -28.46 -14.71 -2.80
C ALA A 101 -29.33 -13.50 -2.38
N SER A 102 -29.37 -13.19 -1.09
CA SER A 102 -30.18 -12.10 -0.51
C SER A 102 -29.44 -10.75 -0.46
N ALA A 103 -28.10 -10.79 -0.43
CA ALA A 103 -27.24 -9.62 -0.34
C ALA A 103 -27.11 -8.93 -1.70
N PHE A 104 -27.11 -7.61 -1.66
CA PHE A 104 -27.01 -6.79 -2.85
C PHE A 104 -25.59 -6.88 -3.47
N PRO A 105 -25.41 -6.84 -4.82
CA PRO A 105 -26.43 -6.81 -5.88
C PRO A 105 -27.17 -8.13 -6.09
N ARG A 106 -28.48 -8.05 -6.32
CA ARG A 106 -29.34 -9.23 -6.60
C ARG A 106 -29.15 -9.64 -8.08
N GLY A 107 -28.89 -10.92 -8.31
CA GLY A 107 -28.69 -11.47 -9.67
C GLY A 107 -27.23 -11.62 -10.12
N SER A 108 -26.24 -11.23 -9.31
CA SER A 108 -24.83 -11.55 -9.58
C SER A 108 -24.41 -12.88 -8.96
N SER A 109 -23.42 -13.53 -9.59
CA SER A 109 -22.94 -14.84 -9.13
C SER A 109 -22.27 -14.71 -7.76
N CYS A 110 -22.56 -15.67 -6.88
CA CYS A 110 -21.95 -15.71 -5.55
C CYS A 110 -20.41 -15.80 -5.61
N SER A 111 -19.90 -16.43 -6.66
CA SER A 111 -18.46 -16.56 -6.91
C SER A 111 -17.78 -15.20 -7.11
N GLN A 112 -18.40 -14.28 -7.85
CA GLN A 112 -17.83 -12.94 -8.07
C GLN A 112 -17.78 -12.13 -6.78
N LYS A 113 -18.84 -12.19 -5.97
CA LYS A 113 -18.88 -11.51 -4.66
C LYS A 113 -17.78 -12.01 -3.73
N LYS A 114 -17.62 -13.34 -3.63
CA LYS A 114 -16.55 -13.97 -2.85
C LYS A 114 -15.15 -13.64 -3.39
N ALA A 115 -15.01 -13.51 -4.70
CA ALA A 115 -13.75 -13.07 -5.30
C ALA A 115 -13.38 -11.66 -4.84
N VAL A 116 -14.34 -10.71 -4.82
CA VAL A 116 -14.09 -9.35 -4.32
C VAL A 116 -13.60 -9.37 -2.87
N VAL A 117 -14.26 -10.12 -1.98
CA VAL A 117 -13.81 -10.27 -0.58
C VAL A 117 -12.36 -10.78 -0.49
N ALA A 118 -12.01 -11.77 -1.31
CA ALA A 118 -10.67 -12.33 -1.33
C ALA A 118 -9.62 -11.34 -1.85
N PHE A 119 -9.92 -10.61 -2.93
CA PHE A 119 -9.01 -9.62 -3.51
C PHE A 119 -8.87 -8.36 -2.65
N ASP A 120 -9.92 -7.95 -1.93
CA ASP A 120 -9.84 -6.89 -0.92
C ASP A 120 -8.84 -7.25 0.18
N PHE A 121 -8.93 -8.48 0.71
CA PHE A 121 -7.99 -8.98 1.70
C PHE A 121 -6.57 -9.05 1.14
N LEU A 122 -6.41 -9.52 -0.09
CA LEU A 122 -5.11 -9.64 -0.75
C LEU A 122 -4.44 -8.27 -0.94
N ALA A 123 -5.21 -7.27 -1.40
CA ALA A 123 -4.75 -5.90 -1.53
C ALA A 123 -4.30 -5.33 -0.17
N PHE A 124 -5.14 -5.48 0.86
CA PHE A 124 -4.79 -5.07 2.23
C PHE A 124 -3.50 -5.74 2.72
N PHE A 125 -3.36 -7.05 2.54
CA PHE A 125 -2.20 -7.81 2.99
C PHE A 125 -0.91 -7.33 2.32
N PHE A 126 -0.90 -7.16 1.00
CA PHE A 126 0.28 -6.68 0.27
C PHE A 126 0.59 -5.21 0.55
N LEU A 127 -0.41 -4.37 0.83
CA LEU A 127 -0.23 -3.01 1.31
C LEU A 127 0.54 -2.97 2.63
N VAL A 128 0.08 -3.75 3.62
CA VAL A 128 0.73 -3.83 4.93
C VAL A 128 2.13 -4.42 4.79
N PHE A 129 2.30 -5.50 4.04
CA PHE A 129 3.60 -6.13 3.85
C PHE A 129 4.61 -5.20 3.16
N GLY A 130 4.20 -4.52 2.08
CA GLY A 130 5.04 -3.54 1.39
C GLY A 130 5.41 -2.35 2.28
N MET A 131 4.49 -1.91 3.15
CA MET A 131 4.77 -0.86 4.13
C MET A 131 5.76 -1.31 5.20
N LEU A 132 5.61 -2.51 5.76
CA LEU A 132 6.54 -3.04 6.77
C LEU A 132 7.97 -3.11 6.23
N ILE A 133 8.15 -3.57 4.99
CA ILE A 133 9.47 -3.61 4.35
C ILE A 133 10.04 -2.18 4.18
N LYS A 134 9.25 -1.24 3.67
CA LYS A 134 9.68 0.16 3.54
C LYS A 134 10.02 0.79 4.90
N GLY A 135 9.22 0.51 5.92
CA GLY A 135 9.45 0.95 7.29
C GLY A 135 10.77 0.40 7.85
N TYR A 136 11.03 -0.88 7.64
CA TYR A 136 12.29 -1.53 8.02
C TYR A 136 13.51 -0.93 7.29
N LEU A 137 13.39 -0.70 5.97
CA LEU A 137 14.42 -0.02 5.18
C LEU A 137 14.69 1.39 5.73
N LYS A 138 13.64 2.18 5.98
CA LYS A 138 13.77 3.53 6.55
C LYS A 138 14.44 3.52 7.91
N TYR A 139 14.04 2.59 8.79
CA TYR A 139 14.65 2.42 10.10
C TYR A 139 16.15 2.12 10.00
N THR A 140 16.53 1.21 9.10
CA THR A 140 17.94 0.83 8.88
C THR A 140 18.76 2.00 8.32
N GLN A 141 18.21 2.75 7.36
CA GLN A 141 18.86 3.96 6.82
C GLN A 141 19.02 5.04 7.89
N ASN A 142 17.98 5.30 8.68
CA ASN A 142 18.03 6.27 9.78
C ASN A 142 19.09 5.90 10.82
N LYS A 143 19.21 4.61 11.15
CA LYS A 143 20.25 4.12 12.07
C LYS A 143 21.65 4.41 11.50
N LYS A 144 21.88 4.10 10.22
CA LYS A 144 23.16 4.34 9.56
C LYS A 144 23.51 5.83 9.50
N ASN A 145 22.55 6.68 9.13
CA ASN A 145 22.74 8.13 9.05
C ASN A 145 23.07 8.73 10.42
N ARG A 146 22.47 8.21 11.51
CA ARG A 146 22.80 8.63 12.88
C ARG A 146 24.22 8.25 13.27
N THR A 147 24.69 7.05 12.91
CA THR A 147 26.07 6.62 13.21
C THR A 147 27.09 7.45 12.43
N GLN A 148 26.90 7.66 11.12
CA GLN A 148 27.79 8.49 10.31
C GLN A 148 27.82 9.95 10.79
N ARG A 149 26.67 10.50 11.20
CA ARG A 149 26.62 11.85 11.76
C ARG A 149 27.47 11.96 13.03
N ARG A 150 27.40 10.96 13.92
CA ARG A 150 28.21 10.93 15.15
C ARG A 150 29.70 10.88 14.83
N GLU A 151 30.12 9.96 13.96
CA GLU A 151 31.52 9.82 13.54
C GLU A 151 32.08 11.11 12.93
N TYR A 152 31.30 11.79 12.09
CA TYR A 152 31.68 13.09 11.54
C TYR A 152 31.81 14.17 12.64
N THR A 153 30.86 14.25 13.57
CA THR A 153 30.93 15.20 14.68
C THR A 153 32.15 14.96 15.58
N ASP A 154 32.46 13.71 15.91
CA ASP A 154 33.61 13.36 16.74
C ASP A 154 34.94 13.71 16.05
N GLY A 155 35.05 13.48 14.74
CA GLY A 155 36.24 13.84 13.95
C GLY A 155 36.46 15.35 13.80
N VAL A 156 35.38 16.14 13.70
CA VAL A 156 35.48 17.61 13.68
C VAL A 156 35.97 18.14 15.04
N ILE A 157 35.45 17.59 16.14
CA ILE A 157 35.86 17.97 17.50
C ILE A 157 37.35 17.68 17.72
N SER A 158 37.84 16.48 17.39
CA SER A 158 39.27 16.14 17.57
C SER A 158 40.20 17.03 16.76
N THR A 159 39.78 17.42 15.54
CA THR A 159 40.59 18.29 14.67
C THR A 159 40.69 19.69 15.26
N SER A 160 39.60 20.22 15.83
CA SER A 160 39.60 21.54 16.47
C SER A 160 40.46 21.57 17.74
N GLU A 161 40.45 20.50 18.52
CA GLU A 161 41.27 20.40 19.74
C GLU A 161 42.76 20.36 19.41
N ASN A 162 43.16 19.62 18.36
CA ASN A 162 44.54 19.55 17.92
C ASN A 162 45.04 20.92 17.41
N ALA A 163 44.22 21.66 16.67
CA ALA A 163 44.58 22.98 16.16
C ALA A 163 44.82 24.00 17.29
N MET A 164 44.05 23.94 18.38
CA MET A 164 44.23 24.80 19.55
C MET A 164 45.50 24.47 20.34
N ARG A 165 45.93 23.20 20.38
CA ARG A 165 47.15 22.78 21.09
C ARG A 165 48.45 23.17 20.37
N SER A 166 48.37 23.48 19.07
CA SER A 166 49.52 23.82 18.23
C SER A 166 49.72 25.33 18.01
N ALA A 167 48.89 26.18 18.62
CA ALA A 167 49.00 27.64 18.61
C ALA A 167 49.57 28.15 19.94
#